data_AF-A0A089HUB3-F1
#
_entry.id   AF-A0A089HUB3-F1
#
_cell.length_a   1.000
_cell.length_b   1.000
_cell.length_c   1.000
_cell.angle_alpha   90.00
_cell.angle_beta   90.00
_cell.angle_gamma   90.00
#
_symmetry.space_group_name_H-M   'P 1'
#
loop_
_entity.id
_entity.type
_entity.pdbx_description
1 polymer ?
#
loop_
_entity_poly.entity_id
_entity_poly.type
_entity_poly.pdbx_seq_one_letter_code
_entity_poly.pdbx_strand_id
1 'polypeptide(L)'
;MAYTRGNLAVQQQREPKVNPRYREKTKVITRRTALPVQEKLLYLLTLALFVLVSSVLVWRYAHIYDLNKQAQNLDSEIAKAKKKIAVYQKEKQDLEQQIPAKARSWGWTSPDDEQTIFVPRNVAYTNEK
;
A
#
# COMPACT_ATOMS: atom_id res chain seq x y z
N MET A 1 -0.88 -58.77 -90.84
CA MET A 1 0.25 -58.41 -91.71
C MET A 1 0.53 -56.93 -91.55
N ALA A 2 1.79 -56.60 -91.24
CA ALA A 2 2.32 -55.24 -91.29
C ALA A 2 2.85 -54.93 -92.70
N TYR A 3 3.29 -53.68 -92.90
CA TYR A 3 3.92 -53.09 -94.09
C TYR A 3 2.90 -52.58 -95.13
N THR A 4 2.93 -51.35 -95.66
CA THR A 4 3.94 -50.27 -95.62
C THR A 4 3.26 -49.03 -96.20
N ARG A 5 3.24 -47.90 -95.50
CA ARG A 5 3.41 -46.58 -96.13
C ARG A 5 4.08 -45.65 -95.12
N GLY A 6 5.33 -45.33 -95.41
CA GLY A 6 6.06 -44.27 -94.74
C GLY A 6 5.44 -42.92 -95.07
N ASN A 7 5.07 -42.18 -94.02
CA ASN A 7 5.67 -40.89 -93.72
C ASN A 7 5.51 -40.68 -92.21
N LEU A 8 6.58 -40.97 -91.47
CA LEU A 8 6.60 -41.02 -90.01
C LEU A 8 6.83 -39.61 -89.43
N ALA A 9 5.95 -38.66 -89.74
CA ALA A 9 6.13 -37.26 -89.36
C ALA A 9 4.95 -36.66 -88.56
N VAL A 10 4.18 -37.49 -87.86
CA VAL A 10 3.33 -37.03 -86.75
C VAL A 10 3.28 -38.14 -85.70
N GLN A 11 4.24 -38.18 -84.79
CA GLN A 11 3.97 -38.77 -83.49
C GLN A 11 3.07 -37.77 -82.77
N GLN A 12 1.76 -38.00 -82.75
CA GLN A 12 0.89 -37.35 -81.77
C GLN A 12 1.44 -37.76 -80.41
N GLN A 13 2.05 -36.82 -79.70
CA GLN A 13 2.36 -36.98 -78.28
C GLN A 13 1.06 -37.39 -77.61
N ARG A 14 1.00 -38.62 -77.10
CA ARG A 14 -0.12 -39.06 -76.29
C ARG A 14 -0.12 -38.16 -75.06
N GLU A 15 -1.12 -37.30 -74.97
CA GLU A 15 -1.52 -36.64 -73.73
C GLU A 15 -1.44 -37.67 -72.59
N PRO A 16 -0.63 -37.46 -71.55
CA PRO A 16 -0.62 -38.36 -70.42
C PRO A 16 -2.02 -38.30 -69.80
N LYS A 17 -2.76 -39.40 -69.89
CA LYS A 17 -4.00 -39.60 -69.13
C LYS A 17 -3.65 -39.45 -67.66
N VAL A 18 -3.83 -38.25 -67.12
CA VAL A 18 -3.78 -38.00 -65.67
C VAL A 18 -4.90 -38.85 -65.09
N ASN A 19 -4.53 -39.98 -64.48
CA ASN A 19 -5.48 -40.84 -63.80
C ASN A 19 -6.23 -39.99 -62.76
N PRO A 20 -7.55 -39.80 -62.86
CA PRO A 20 -8.33 -38.96 -61.93
C PRO A 20 -8.46 -39.60 -60.53
N ARG A 21 -7.69 -40.66 -60.25
CA ARG A 21 -7.83 -41.50 -59.06
C ARG A 21 -6.82 -41.19 -57.97
N TYR A 22 -5.81 -40.35 -58.23
CA TYR A 22 -4.86 -39.95 -57.20
C TYR A 22 -5.31 -38.62 -56.55
N ARG A 23 -5.92 -38.72 -55.37
CA ARG A 23 -6.11 -37.58 -54.48
C ARG A 23 -4.92 -37.53 -53.54
N GLU A 24 -4.11 -36.49 -53.64
CA GLU A 24 -3.09 -36.17 -52.65
C GLU A 24 -3.78 -36.01 -51.29
N LYS A 25 -3.53 -36.95 -50.36
CA LYS A 25 -3.99 -36.83 -48.98
C LYS A 25 -2.85 -36.27 -48.15
N THR A 26 -2.92 -34.97 -47.86
CA THR A 26 -2.03 -34.34 -46.88
C THR A 26 -2.33 -34.93 -45.50
N LYS A 27 -1.39 -35.70 -44.96
CA LYS A 27 -1.49 -36.24 -43.60
C LYS A 27 -1.39 -35.08 -42.62
N VAL A 28 -2.50 -34.72 -41.99
CA VAL A 28 -2.50 -33.74 -40.89
C VAL A 28 -1.79 -34.39 -39.72
N ILE A 29 -0.56 -33.94 -39.45
CA ILE A 29 0.20 -34.36 -38.26
C ILE A 29 -0.33 -33.53 -37.09
N THR A 30 -1.31 -34.05 -36.36
CA THR A 30 -1.71 -33.48 -35.08
C THR A 30 -0.58 -33.74 -34.07
N ARG A 31 0.12 -32.68 -33.65
CA ARG A 31 1.11 -32.77 -32.57
C ARG A 31 0.37 -33.02 -31.26
N ARG A 32 0.92 -33.89 -30.40
CA ARG A 32 0.37 -34.15 -29.07
C ARG A 32 0.55 -32.91 -28.20
N THR A 33 -0.56 -32.29 -27.77
CA THR A 33 -0.54 -31.27 -26.72
C THR A 33 -0.24 -31.96 -25.39
N ALA A 34 0.80 -31.51 -24.68
CA ALA A 34 1.33 -32.23 -23.53
C ALA A 34 0.37 -32.30 -22.33
N LEU A 35 -0.55 -31.33 -22.17
CA LEU A 35 -1.60 -31.34 -21.15
C LEU A 35 -2.90 -30.71 -21.68
N PRO A 36 -4.07 -31.22 -21.30
CA PRO A 36 -5.34 -30.57 -21.58
C PRO A 36 -5.42 -29.21 -20.88
N VAL A 37 -6.06 -28.23 -21.53
CA VAL A 37 -6.11 -26.83 -21.08
C VAL A 37 -6.67 -26.68 -19.66
N GLN A 38 -7.62 -27.54 -19.29
CA GLN A 38 -8.27 -27.53 -17.98
C GLN A 38 -7.30 -27.81 -16.83
N GLU A 39 -6.42 -28.80 -16.97
CA GLU A 39 -5.43 -29.15 -15.94
C GLU A 39 -4.41 -28.01 -15.76
N LYS A 40 -3.94 -27.43 -16.87
CA LYS A 40 -3.02 -26.27 -16.83
C LYS A 40 -3.62 -25.08 -16.08
N LEU A 41 -4.91 -24.80 -16.29
CA LEU A 41 -5.61 -23.71 -15.60
C LEU A 41 -5.76 -23.99 -14.09
N LEU A 42 -6.07 -25.22 -13.70
CA LEU A 42 -6.15 -25.62 -12.29
C LEU A 42 -4.81 -25.41 -11.59
N TYR A 43 -3.69 -25.79 -12.21
CA TYR A 43 -2.37 -25.56 -11.63
C TYR A 43 -2.00 -24.08 -11.50
N LEU A 44 -2.38 -23.24 -12.47
CA LEU A 44 -2.15 -21.81 -12.37
C LEU A 44 -3.01 -21.17 -11.27
N LEU A 45 -4.25 -21.63 -11.11
CA LEU A 45 -5.14 -21.16 -10.06
C LEU A 45 -4.64 -21.54 -8.67
N THR A 46 -4.16 -22.77 -8.46
CA THR A 46 -3.61 -23.18 -7.16
C THR A 46 -2.34 -22.42 -6.82
N LEU A 47 -1.46 -22.21 -7.80
CA LEU A 47 -0.26 -21.39 -7.61
C LEU A 47 -0.63 -19.93 -7.27
N ALA A 48 -1.58 -19.34 -7.99
CA ALA A 48 -2.04 -17.99 -7.73
C ALA A 48 -2.64 -17.85 -6.31
N LEU A 49 -3.48 -18.82 -5.91
CA LEU A 49 -4.08 -18.84 -4.59
C LEU A 49 -3.01 -18.96 -3.50
N PHE A 50 -2.01 -19.82 -3.69
CA PHE A 50 -0.88 -19.95 -2.78
C PHE A 50 -0.11 -18.63 -2.62
N VAL A 51 0.26 -17.99 -3.72
CA VAL A 51 0.98 -16.70 -3.70
C VAL A 51 0.14 -15.60 -3.04
N LEU A 52 -1.17 -15.57 -3.29
CA LEU A 52 -2.09 -14.59 -2.70
C LEU A 52 -2.15 -14.76 -1.18
N VAL A 53 -2.32 -15.99 -0.70
CA VAL A 53 -2.32 -16.30 0.75
C VAL A 53 -0.98 -15.92 1.38
N SER A 54 0.15 -16.29 0.77
CA SER A 54 1.47 -15.91 1.26
C SER A 54 1.66 -14.39 1.32
N SER A 55 1.22 -13.66 0.31
CA SER A 55 1.30 -12.20 0.26
C SER A 55 0.47 -11.53 1.38
N VAL A 56 -0.77 -11.99 1.57
CA VAL A 56 -1.65 -11.48 2.64
C VAL A 56 -1.04 -11.74 4.02
N LEU A 57 -0.45 -12.92 4.24
CA LEU A 57 0.23 -13.22 5.51
C LEU A 57 1.38 -12.25 5.77
N VAL A 58 2.29 -12.08 4.81
CA VAL A 58 3.43 -11.17 4.96
C VAL A 58 2.96 -9.73 5.21
N TRP A 59 1.97 -9.25 4.45
CA TRP A 59 1.41 -7.92 4.64
C TRP A 59 0.81 -7.72 6.05
N ARG A 60 0.06 -8.71 6.54
CA ARG A 60 -0.50 -8.69 7.90
C ARG A 60 0.59 -8.65 8.96
N TYR A 61 1.65 -9.45 8.83
CA TYR A 61 2.76 -9.44 9.79
C TYR A 61 3.52 -8.11 9.77
N ALA A 62 3.79 -7.56 8.60
CA ALA A 62 4.44 -6.25 8.47
C ALA A 62 3.61 -5.15 9.15
N HIS A 63 2.29 -5.15 8.94
CA HIS A 63 1.40 -4.17 9.55
C HIS A 63 1.35 -4.27 11.08
N ILE A 64 1.30 -5.49 11.63
CA ILE A 64 1.32 -5.70 13.09
C ILE A 64 2.64 -5.23 13.68
N TYR A 65 3.76 -5.48 13.00
CA TYR A 65 5.06 -5.02 13.45
C TYR A 65 5.13 -3.49 13.51
N ASP A 66 4.64 -2.82 12.46
CA ASP A 66 4.64 -1.36 12.42
C ASP A 66 3.75 -0.76 13.51
N LEU A 67 2.55 -1.32 13.72
CA LEU A 67 1.67 -0.90 14.82
C LEU A 67 2.32 -1.05 16.20
N ASN A 68 3.00 -2.17 16.45
CA ASN A 68 3.70 -2.38 17.72
C ASN A 68 4.82 -1.35 17.93
N LYS A 69 5.55 -1.01 16.87
CA LYS A 69 6.60 -0.01 16.92
C LYS A 69 6.04 1.39 17.17
N GLN A 70 4.93 1.74 16.51
CA GLN A 70 4.22 3.00 16.74
C GLN A 70 3.71 3.08 18.19
N ALA A 71 3.15 2.01 18.74
CA ALA A 71 2.70 1.95 20.13
C ALA A 71 3.87 2.18 21.11
N GLN A 72 5.01 1.51 20.90
CA GLN A 72 6.20 1.72 21.75
C GLN A 72 6.74 3.15 21.68
N ASN A 73 6.76 3.75 20.49
CA ASN A 73 7.17 5.14 20.33
C ASN A 73 6.22 6.08 21.07
N LEU A 74 4.90 5.86 20.93
CA LEU A 74 3.88 6.66 21.60
C LEU A 74 3.97 6.53 23.12
N ASP A 75 4.18 5.32 23.66
CA ASP A 75 4.38 5.09 25.08
C ASP A 75 5.60 5.85 25.61
N SER A 76 6.69 5.87 24.83
CA SER A 76 7.90 6.62 25.18
C SER A 76 7.65 8.14 25.21
N GLU A 77 6.83 8.64 24.30
CA GLU A 77 6.46 10.05 24.21
C GLU A 77 5.54 10.45 25.35
N ILE A 78 4.54 9.62 25.68
CA ILE A 78 3.66 9.78 26.84
C ILE A 78 4.49 9.81 28.13
N ALA A 79 5.46 8.91 28.28
CA ALA A 79 6.35 8.89 29.45
C ALA A 79 7.17 10.18 29.57
N LYS A 80 7.71 10.69 28.45
CA LYS A 80 8.41 11.99 28.42
C LYS A 80 7.48 13.15 28.77
N ALA A 81 6.26 13.18 28.22
CA ALA A 81 5.27 14.21 28.51
C ALA A 81 4.86 14.21 29.99
N LYS A 82 4.60 13.04 30.58
CA LYS A 82 4.31 12.89 32.00
C LYS A 82 5.44 13.43 32.89
N LYS A 83 6.69 13.15 32.54
CA LYS A 83 7.86 13.72 33.26
C LYS A 83 7.87 15.25 33.19
N LYS A 84 7.64 15.84 32.02
CA LYS A 84 7.55 17.30 31.86
C LYS A 84 6.43 17.89 32.71
N ILE A 85 5.25 17.28 32.70
CA ILE A 85 4.11 17.70 33.53
C ILE A 85 4.48 17.69 35.01
N ALA A 86 5.12 16.61 35.49
CA ALA A 86 5.56 16.52 36.88
C ALA A 86 6.57 17.63 37.25
N VAL A 87 7.50 17.95 36.35
CA VAL A 87 8.45 19.06 36.53
C VAL A 87 7.71 20.39 36.63
N TYR A 88 6.80 20.68 35.70
CA TYR A 88 6.03 21.93 35.72
C TYR A 88 5.11 22.04 36.94
N GLN A 89 4.54 20.93 37.41
CA GLN A 89 3.75 20.93 38.64
C GLN A 89 4.63 21.26 39.86
N LYS A 90 5.85 20.72 39.92
CA LYS A 90 6.80 21.05 40.97
C LYS A 90 7.23 22.52 40.91
N GLU A 91 7.57 23.02 39.73
CA GLU A 91 7.94 24.44 39.53
C GLU A 91 6.78 25.35 39.94
N LYS A 92 5.55 25.04 39.53
CA LYS A 92 4.36 25.78 39.94
C LYS A 92 4.24 25.82 41.47
N GLN A 93 4.38 24.68 42.15
CA GLN A 93 4.29 24.61 43.60
C GLN A 93 5.40 25.42 44.29
N ASP A 94 6.62 25.37 43.76
CA ASP A 94 7.76 26.14 44.27
C ASP A 94 7.52 27.65 44.10
N LEU A 95 7.01 28.08 42.93
CA LEU A 95 6.60 29.46 42.69
C LEU A 95 5.47 29.90 43.61
N GLU A 96 4.44 29.08 43.80
CA GLU A 96 3.32 29.38 44.71
C GLU A 96 3.80 29.58 46.16
N GLN A 97 4.88 28.94 46.58
CA GLN A 97 5.49 29.15 47.90
C GLN A 97 6.39 30.38 47.95
N GLN A 98 7.16 30.65 46.89
CA GLN A 98 8.11 31.77 46.85
C GLN A 98 7.43 33.13 46.64
N ILE A 99 6.36 33.19 45.83
CA ILE A 99 5.62 34.42 45.54
C ILE A 99 5.13 35.13 46.81
N PRO A 100 4.40 34.50 47.75
CA PRO A 100 3.91 35.19 48.95
C PRO A 100 5.05 35.64 49.85
N ALA A 101 6.14 34.86 49.97
CA ALA A 101 7.31 35.23 50.75
C ALA A 101 8.00 36.48 50.17
N LYS A 102 8.14 36.56 48.85
CA LYS A 102 8.74 37.71 48.14
C LYS A 102 7.81 38.92 48.08
N ALA A 103 6.51 38.72 47.97
CA ALA A 103 5.51 39.78 48.04
C ALA A 103 5.53 40.49 49.41
N ARG A 104 5.63 39.71 50.50
CA ARG A 104 5.76 40.24 51.86
C ARG A 104 7.03 41.07 52.05
N SER A 105 8.16 40.65 51.48
CA SER A 105 9.42 41.42 51.60
C SER A 105 9.37 42.76 50.87
N TRP A 106 8.50 42.90 49.87
CA TRP A 106 8.22 44.14 49.16
C TRP A 106 7.08 44.97 49.76
N GLY A 107 6.51 44.55 50.90
CA GLY A 107 5.45 45.25 51.60
C GLY A 107 4.03 45.01 51.07
N TRP A 108 3.83 43.99 50.22
CA TRP A 108 2.52 43.62 49.69
C TRP A 108 1.83 42.62 50.62
N THR A 109 0.52 42.75 50.78
CA THR A 109 -0.32 41.83 51.58
C THR A 109 -1.30 41.11 50.66
N SER A 110 -1.46 39.79 50.84
CA SER A 110 -2.53 39.08 50.15
C SER A 110 -3.89 39.61 50.63
N PRO A 111 -4.82 39.93 49.73
CA PRO A 111 -6.19 40.25 50.12
C PRO A 111 -6.82 39.02 50.78
N ASP A 112 -7.55 39.25 51.87
CA ASP A 112 -8.31 38.22 52.57
C ASP A 112 -9.52 37.81 51.72
N ASP A 113 -9.91 36.53 51.72
CA ASP A 113 -10.94 35.99 50.82
C ASP A 113 -12.33 36.63 51.04
N GLU A 114 -12.53 37.27 52.19
CA GLU A 114 -13.77 38.02 52.52
C GLU A 114 -13.74 39.50 52.07
N GLN A 115 -12.60 40.02 51.62
CA GLN A 115 -12.46 41.42 51.21
C GLN A 115 -12.73 41.59 49.70
N THR A 116 -13.94 42.06 49.37
CA THR A 116 -14.27 42.43 47.99
C THR A 116 -13.50 43.70 47.60
N ILE A 117 -12.51 43.56 46.71
CA ILE A 117 -11.75 44.68 46.16
C ILE A 117 -12.69 45.52 45.27
N PHE A 118 -13.08 46.69 45.74
CA PHE A 118 -13.87 47.64 44.95
C PHE A 118 -12.95 48.41 44.01
N VAL A 119 -12.97 48.07 42.71
CA VAL A 119 -12.28 48.85 41.67
C VAL A 119 -13.26 49.91 41.15
N PRO A 120 -13.03 51.22 41.42
CA PRO A 120 -13.92 52.26 40.92
C PRO A 120 -13.84 52.38 39.39
N ARG A 121 -14.99 52.44 38.73
CA ARG A 121 -15.15 52.47 37.26
C ARG A 121 -14.73 53.81 36.61
N ASN A 122 -14.03 54.69 37.30
CA ASN A 122 -13.68 56.02 36.79
C ASN A 122 -12.18 56.14 36.48
N VAL A 123 -11.63 55.18 35.75
CA VAL A 123 -10.43 55.45 34.97
C VAL A 123 -10.85 56.18 33.70
N ALA A 124 -10.81 57.51 33.77
CA ALA A 124 -10.79 58.34 32.58
C ALA A 124 -9.56 57.92 31.77
N TYR A 125 -9.77 57.29 30.62
CA TYR A 125 -8.71 57.06 29.65
C TYR A 125 -8.25 58.43 29.14
N THR A 126 -7.19 58.97 29.73
CA THR A 126 -6.47 60.10 29.18
C THR A 126 -5.75 59.59 27.93
N ASN A 127 -6.44 59.62 26.80
CA ASN A 127 -5.82 59.45 25.50
C ASN A 127 -5.02 60.73 25.21
N GLU A 128 -3.77 60.78 25.66
CA GLU A 128 -2.82 61.76 25.12
C GLU A 128 -2.51 61.37 23.67
N LYS A 129 -2.83 62.30 22.77
CA LYS A 129 -2.50 62.28 21.34
C LYS A 129 -1.05 62.65 21.12
#